data_AF-A0A951R0Z3-F1
#
_entry.id   AF-A0A951R0Z3-F1
#
_cell.length_a   1.000
_cell.length_b   1.000
_cell.length_c   1.000
_cell.angle_alpha   90.00
_cell.angle_beta   90.00
_cell.angle_gamma   90.00
#
_symmetry.space_group_name_H-M   'P 1'
#
loop_
_entity.id
_entity.type
_entity.pdbx_description
1 polymer ?
#
loop_
_entity_poly.entity_id
_entity_poly.type
_entity_poly.pdbx_seq_one_letter_code
_entity_poly.pdbx_strand_id
1 'polypeptide(L)'
;MKIKNKRESKVIIIACICTVIIVLGFSLMQGSIKSKKSEYVEVKSEIKNIELTKDDYELIRIDEKDNENIFIVLEKRNLTPKELAYLVNELGKKSSGKFKVYLFTDKEKSNDFEYRIDQIQTVAKPIDSNKIEIRKYYKVDKEVKDKPKHYTIKDIKEKDGNTFIEINLNSITNPEKAIGQIKFLGDNIRSLNHNKDLGTLYIKAYFDEKASLSWNYTSENKNLIIHNQIIDE
;
A
#
# COMPACT_ATOMS: atom_id res chain seq x y z
N MET A 1 -46.77 15.14 23.78
CA MET A 1 -45.36 15.61 23.90
C MET A 1 -44.82 15.08 25.23
N LYS A 2 -43.96 14.05 25.20
CA LYS A 2 -43.50 13.36 26.42
C LYS A 2 -42.58 14.28 27.24
N ILE A 3 -42.90 14.39 28.53
CA ILE A 3 -42.14 15.15 29.54
C ILE A 3 -40.75 14.50 29.65
N LYS A 4 -39.73 15.17 29.09
CA LYS A 4 -38.33 14.74 29.19
C LYS A 4 -37.85 15.06 30.61
N ASN A 5 -37.49 14.01 31.34
CA ASN A 5 -37.21 14.09 32.77
C ASN A 5 -35.98 14.99 33.00
N LYS A 6 -36.14 16.10 33.73
CA LYS A 6 -35.13 17.18 33.91
C LYS A 6 -33.81 16.69 34.54
N ARG A 7 -33.80 15.47 35.10
CA ARG A 7 -32.64 14.80 35.69
C ARG A 7 -31.77 14.06 34.66
N GLU A 8 -32.35 13.44 33.64
CA GLU A 8 -31.58 12.71 32.60
C GLU A 8 -30.73 13.67 31.76
N SER A 9 -31.29 14.83 31.41
CA SER A 9 -30.53 15.85 30.67
C SER A 9 -29.35 16.42 31.47
N LYS A 10 -29.44 16.45 32.81
CA LYS A 10 -28.32 16.87 33.67
C LYS A 10 -27.21 15.83 33.73
N VAL A 11 -27.56 14.54 33.78
CA VAL A 11 -26.59 13.44 33.78
C VAL A 11 -25.81 13.39 32.46
N ILE A 12 -26.49 13.58 31.33
CA ILE A 12 -25.85 13.61 30.00
C ILE A 12 -24.87 14.78 29.88
N ILE A 13 -25.24 15.96 30.36
CA ILE A 13 -24.36 17.15 30.33
C ILE A 13 -23.12 16.94 31.19
N ILE A 14 -23.25 16.35 32.38
CA ILE A 14 -22.11 16.06 33.26
C ILE A 14 -21.18 15.02 32.63
N ALA A 15 -21.73 13.97 31.99
CA ALA A 15 -20.93 12.96 31.29
C ALA A 15 -20.12 13.56 30.12
N CYS A 16 -20.71 14.49 29.36
CA CYS A 16 -20.01 15.20 28.28
C CYS A 16 -18.91 16.14 28.81
N ILE A 17 -19.09 16.76 29.97
CA ILE A 17 -18.05 17.62 30.57
C ILE A 17 -16.88 16.75 31.07
N CYS A 18 -17.16 15.62 31.70
CA CYS A 18 -16.13 14.69 32.18
C CYS A 18 -15.27 14.13 31.03
N THR A 19 -15.85 13.78 29.87
CA THR A 19 -15.07 13.29 28.72
C THR A 19 -14.16 14.37 28.14
N VAL A 20 -14.62 15.62 28.07
CA VAL A 20 -13.79 16.76 27.60
C VAL A 20 -12.61 16.99 28.54
N ILE A 21 -12.81 16.91 29.86
CA ILE A 21 -11.73 17.07 30.85
C ILE A 21 -10.69 15.93 30.74
N ILE A 22 -11.12 14.69 30.51
CA ILE A 22 -10.21 13.55 30.33
C ILE A 22 -9.36 13.72 29.05
N VAL A 23 -9.97 14.13 27.93
CA VAL A 23 -9.25 14.36 26.66
C VAL A 23 -8.26 15.53 26.78
N LEU A 24 -8.62 16.60 27.50
CA LEU A 24 -7.71 17.71 27.79
C LEU A 24 -6.57 17.31 28.74
N GLY A 25 -6.83 16.44 29.72
CA GLY A 25 -5.81 15.87 30.59
C GLY A 25 -4.77 15.04 29.84
N PHE A 26 -5.22 14.16 28.91
CA PHE A 26 -4.30 13.36 28.08
C PHE A 26 -3.50 14.19 27.07
N SER A 27 -4.08 15.26 26.54
CA SER A 27 -3.36 16.15 25.60
C SER A 27 -2.36 17.07 26.31
N LEU A 28 -2.61 17.46 27.56
CA LEU A 28 -1.67 18.25 28.37
C LEU A 28 -0.61 17.42 29.11
N MET A 29 -0.83 16.10 29.30
CA MET A 29 0.17 15.17 29.85
C MET A 29 1.18 14.63 28.82
N GLN A 30 1.20 15.15 27.58
CA GLN A 30 2.35 14.97 26.68
C GLN A 30 3.55 15.80 27.16
N GLY A 31 4.05 15.47 28.36
CA GLY A 31 5.37 15.83 28.82
C GLY A 31 6.41 15.17 27.92
N SER A 32 7.44 15.92 27.57
CA SER A 32 8.53 15.49 26.70
C SER A 32 9.19 14.21 27.22
N ILE A 33 8.85 13.06 26.64
CA ILE A 33 9.65 11.85 26.79
C ILE A 33 10.90 12.07 25.95
N LYS A 34 11.97 12.54 26.60
CA LYS A 34 13.32 12.40 26.06
C LYS A 34 13.63 10.91 26.00
N SER A 35 13.32 10.30 24.85
CA SER A 35 13.81 8.99 24.48
C SER A 35 15.33 8.99 24.61
N LYS A 36 15.86 8.20 25.56
CA LYS A 36 17.28 7.86 25.57
C LYS A 36 17.54 7.10 24.27
N LYS A 37 18.48 7.59 23.46
CA LYS A 37 19.12 6.84 22.36
C LYS A 37 19.44 5.44 22.88
N SER A 38 18.61 4.46 22.53
CA SER A 38 19.00 3.06 22.60
C SER A 38 20.04 2.88 21.51
N GLU A 39 21.25 2.53 21.91
CA GLU A 39 22.19 1.83 21.04
C GLU A 39 21.41 0.74 20.32
N TYR A 40 21.26 0.91 19.01
CA TYR A 40 20.75 -0.13 18.14
C TYR A 40 21.81 -1.22 18.15
N VAL A 41 21.62 -2.23 18.99
CA VAL A 41 22.25 -3.52 18.77
C VAL A 41 21.61 -4.06 17.49
N GLU A 42 22.37 -4.12 16.41
CA GLU A 42 22.02 -4.90 15.21
C GLU A 42 21.65 -6.31 15.67
N VAL A 43 20.35 -6.58 15.79
CA VAL A 43 19.87 -7.94 15.82
C VAL A 43 19.99 -8.41 14.38
N LYS A 44 21.12 -9.03 14.05
CA LYS A 44 21.24 -9.83 12.83
C LYS A 44 20.10 -10.84 12.87
N SER A 45 19.09 -10.65 12.03
CA SER A 45 18.07 -11.66 11.82
C SER A 45 18.79 -12.93 11.36
N GLU A 46 18.41 -14.08 11.90
CA GLU A 46 18.84 -15.38 11.37
C GLU A 46 18.24 -15.51 9.96
N ILE A 47 18.92 -14.91 8.99
CA ILE A 47 18.67 -15.13 7.58
C ILE A 47 18.99 -16.60 7.36
N LYS A 48 17.96 -17.45 7.16
CA LYS A 48 18.15 -18.67 6.37
C LYS A 48 18.93 -18.22 5.14
N ASN A 49 20.11 -18.76 4.88
CA ASN A 49 20.92 -18.38 3.72
C ASN A 49 20.06 -18.53 2.44
N ILE A 50 19.44 -17.44 2.01
CA ILE A 50 18.77 -17.35 0.72
C ILE A 50 19.91 -17.17 -0.27
N GLU A 51 20.10 -18.15 -1.13
CA GLU A 51 21.07 -18.07 -2.22
C GLU A 51 20.28 -18.09 -3.53
N LEU A 52 20.48 -17.05 -4.34
CA LEU A 52 19.91 -16.96 -5.67
C LEU A 52 21.03 -17.07 -6.71
N THR A 53 20.78 -17.89 -7.71
CA THR A 53 21.69 -18.24 -8.79
C THR A 53 21.16 -17.73 -10.13
N LYS A 54 21.93 -17.94 -11.20
CA LYS A 54 21.51 -17.61 -12.57
C LYS A 54 20.35 -18.48 -13.08
N ASP A 55 20.05 -19.58 -12.39
CA ASP A 55 18.91 -20.44 -12.72
C ASP A 55 17.61 -19.88 -12.14
N ASP A 56 17.70 -19.02 -11.12
CA ASP A 56 16.55 -18.38 -10.48
C ASP A 56 16.12 -17.09 -11.21
N TYR A 57 17.09 -16.32 -11.71
CA TYR A 57 16.84 -15.07 -12.42
C TYR A 57 17.94 -14.73 -13.44
N GLU A 58 17.62 -13.80 -14.35
CA GLU A 58 18.55 -13.22 -15.31
C GLU A 58 18.38 -11.70 -15.35
N LEU A 59 19.47 -10.97 -15.12
CA LEU A 59 19.49 -9.52 -15.32
C LEU A 59 19.56 -9.23 -16.83
N ILE A 60 18.51 -8.61 -17.37
CA ILE A 60 18.36 -8.34 -18.80
C ILE A 60 19.06 -7.04 -19.19
N ARG A 61 18.81 -5.96 -18.44
CA ARG A 61 19.47 -4.66 -18.63
C ARG A 61 19.45 -3.83 -17.36
N ILE A 62 20.31 -2.82 -17.34
CA ILE A 62 20.34 -1.76 -16.33
C ILE A 62 20.18 -0.43 -17.08
N ASP A 63 19.20 0.36 -16.67
CA ASP A 63 18.94 1.69 -17.20
C ASP A 63 19.07 2.72 -16.06
N GLU A 64 19.16 4.01 -16.41
CA GLU A 64 19.05 5.13 -15.47
C GLU A 64 17.93 6.07 -15.94
N LYS A 65 16.97 6.35 -15.07
CA LYS A 65 15.85 7.26 -15.37
C LYS A 65 15.41 7.97 -14.10
N ASP A 66 15.12 9.27 -14.19
CA ASP A 66 14.64 10.08 -13.07
C ASP A 66 15.57 10.03 -11.83
N ASN A 67 16.89 9.98 -12.04
CA ASN A 67 17.92 9.80 -11.00
C ASN A 67 17.73 8.51 -10.16
N GLU A 68 17.19 7.47 -10.78
CA GLU A 68 16.99 6.15 -10.18
C GLU A 68 17.61 5.08 -11.11
N ASN A 69 18.45 4.21 -10.53
CA ASN A 69 18.97 3.04 -11.23
C ASN A 69 17.85 1.99 -11.39
N ILE A 70 17.67 1.50 -12.61
CA ILE A 70 16.60 0.58 -12.94
C ILE A 70 17.18 -0.74 -13.39
N PHE A 71 16.85 -1.79 -12.66
CA PHE A 71 17.20 -3.16 -13.03
C PHE A 71 15.99 -3.81 -13.68
N ILE A 72 16.17 -4.39 -14.87
CA ILE A 72 15.14 -5.15 -15.57
C ILE A 72 15.54 -6.62 -15.53
N VAL A 73 14.72 -7.43 -14.88
CA VAL A 73 15.05 -8.81 -14.51
C VAL A 73 14.00 -9.77 -15.06
N LEU A 74 14.48 -10.87 -15.64
CA LEU A 74 13.69 -12.04 -15.97
C LEU A 74 13.73 -13.01 -14.79
N GLU A 75 12.57 -13.25 -14.19
CA GLU A 75 12.32 -14.26 -13.18
C GLU A 75 12.10 -15.62 -13.87
N LYS A 76 12.98 -16.58 -13.63
CA LYS A 76 12.96 -17.91 -14.30
C LYS A 76 12.09 -18.93 -13.56
N ARG A 77 11.82 -18.69 -12.28
CA ARG A 77 10.88 -19.42 -11.44
C ARG A 77 10.16 -18.48 -10.50
N ASN A 78 9.01 -18.90 -9.97
CA ASN A 78 8.28 -18.11 -8.98
C ASN A 78 9.10 -17.94 -7.68
N LEU A 79 9.64 -16.74 -7.48
CA LEU A 79 10.33 -16.30 -6.27
C LEU A 79 9.30 -15.91 -5.20
N THR A 80 9.58 -16.34 -3.98
CA THR A 80 8.83 -15.92 -2.81
C THR A 80 9.08 -14.44 -2.51
N PRO A 81 8.19 -13.76 -1.77
CA PRO A 81 8.40 -12.37 -1.37
C PRO A 81 9.76 -12.13 -0.68
N LYS A 82 10.22 -13.08 0.16
CA LYS A 82 11.54 -12.98 0.82
C LYS A 82 12.71 -13.13 -0.16
N GLU A 83 12.61 -14.03 -1.14
CA GLU A 83 13.63 -14.16 -2.18
C GLU A 83 13.68 -12.92 -3.09
N LEU A 84 12.52 -12.34 -3.42
CA LEU A 84 12.45 -11.08 -4.16
C LEU A 84 13.11 -9.93 -3.38
N ALA A 85 12.85 -9.84 -2.08
CA ALA A 85 13.49 -8.86 -1.20
C ALA A 85 15.02 -9.04 -1.21
N TYR A 86 15.50 -10.28 -1.05
CA TYR A 86 16.92 -10.60 -1.14
C TYR A 86 17.53 -10.21 -2.49
N LEU A 87 16.88 -10.55 -3.61
CA LEU A 87 17.33 -10.19 -4.96
C LEU A 87 17.48 -8.67 -5.14
N VAL A 88 16.48 -7.91 -4.68
CA VAL A 88 16.47 -6.45 -4.77
C VAL A 88 17.66 -5.87 -4.02
N ASN A 89 17.98 -6.38 -2.83
CA ASN A 89 19.13 -5.95 -2.05
C ASN A 89 20.47 -6.32 -2.71
N GLU A 90 20.60 -7.53 -3.25
CA GLU A 90 21.81 -7.95 -3.98
C GLU A 90 22.08 -7.10 -5.23
N LEU A 91 21.03 -6.70 -5.95
CA LEU A 91 21.14 -5.76 -7.06
C LEU A 91 21.44 -4.33 -6.57
N GLY A 92 20.82 -3.91 -5.47
CA GLY A 92 21.03 -2.62 -4.83
C GLY A 92 22.47 -2.39 -4.36
N LYS A 93 23.16 -3.42 -3.88
CA LYS A 93 24.59 -3.36 -3.52
C LYS A 93 25.51 -2.97 -4.68
N LYS A 94 25.05 -3.18 -5.92
CA LYS A 94 25.77 -2.81 -7.16
C LYS A 94 25.41 -1.41 -7.66
N SER A 95 24.46 -0.75 -7.01
CA SER A 95 23.95 0.58 -7.35
C SER A 95 24.46 1.62 -6.35
N SER A 96 24.64 2.86 -6.82
CA SER A 96 24.74 4.03 -5.94
C SER A 96 23.46 4.85 -6.04
N GLY A 97 22.92 5.29 -4.90
CA GLY A 97 21.67 6.06 -4.87
C GLY A 97 20.38 5.22 -4.95
N LYS A 98 19.29 5.85 -5.39
CA LYS A 98 17.96 5.23 -5.46
C LYS A 98 17.93 4.20 -6.58
N PHE A 99 17.18 3.12 -6.38
CA PHE A 99 17.00 2.11 -7.41
C PHE A 99 15.64 1.41 -7.30
N LYS A 100 15.23 0.77 -8.39
CA LYS A 100 14.10 -0.16 -8.44
C LYS A 100 14.36 -1.31 -9.39
N VAL A 101 13.64 -2.40 -9.17
CA VAL A 101 13.73 -3.61 -9.97
C VAL A 101 12.38 -3.87 -10.62
N TYR A 102 12.34 -3.95 -11.96
CA TYR A 102 11.21 -4.49 -12.70
C TYR A 102 11.44 -5.98 -12.94
N LEU A 103 10.48 -6.80 -12.54
CA LEU A 103 10.54 -8.25 -12.73
C LEU A 103 9.46 -8.71 -13.71
N PHE A 104 9.87 -9.60 -14.60
CA PHE A 104 9.05 -10.21 -15.63
C PHE A 104 9.23 -11.71 -15.61
N THR A 105 8.17 -12.47 -15.86
CA THR A 105 8.25 -13.94 -16.08
C THR A 105 8.32 -14.30 -17.57
N ASP A 106 8.40 -13.30 -18.45
CA ASP A 106 8.35 -13.43 -19.90
C ASP A 106 9.53 -12.68 -20.50
N LYS A 107 10.34 -13.39 -21.29
CA LYS A 107 11.60 -12.89 -21.84
C LYS A 107 11.38 -11.85 -22.95
N GLU A 108 10.34 -12.00 -23.77
CA GLU A 108 10.04 -11.03 -24.81
C GLU A 108 9.59 -9.71 -24.17
N LYS A 109 8.72 -9.79 -23.17
CA LYS A 109 8.25 -8.60 -22.44
C LYS A 109 9.35 -7.86 -21.70
N SER A 110 10.33 -8.56 -21.13
CA SER A 110 11.45 -7.91 -20.44
C SER A 110 12.41 -7.21 -21.42
N ASN A 111 12.64 -7.81 -22.59
CA ASN A 111 13.47 -7.23 -23.64
C ASN A 111 12.82 -5.97 -24.25
N ASP A 112 11.51 -6.01 -24.51
CA ASP A 112 10.76 -4.92 -25.16
C ASP A 112 10.07 -3.96 -24.16
N PHE A 113 10.52 -3.96 -22.89
CA PHE A 113 9.95 -3.08 -21.88
C PHE A 113 10.28 -1.60 -22.15
N GLU A 114 9.25 -0.77 -22.20
CA GLU A 114 9.29 0.66 -22.51
C GLU A 114 8.63 1.51 -21.41
N TYR A 115 8.62 1.02 -20.16
CA TYR A 115 8.07 1.75 -19.01
C TYR A 115 6.58 2.08 -19.09
N ARG A 116 5.84 1.45 -20.01
CA ARG A 116 4.39 1.62 -20.09
C ARG A 116 3.69 0.79 -19.01
N ILE A 117 2.68 1.38 -18.36
CA ILE A 117 2.01 0.79 -17.19
C ILE A 117 1.38 -0.57 -17.49
N ASP A 118 0.94 -0.79 -18.73
CA ASP A 118 0.34 -2.02 -19.22
C ASP A 118 1.35 -3.15 -19.44
N GLN A 119 2.64 -2.84 -19.55
CA GLN A 119 3.71 -3.83 -19.63
C GLN A 119 4.23 -4.27 -18.25
N ILE A 120 4.02 -3.47 -17.21
CA ILE A 120 4.56 -3.74 -15.87
C ILE A 120 3.88 -4.98 -15.28
N GLN A 121 4.69 -5.94 -14.79
CA GLN A 121 4.21 -7.11 -14.04
C GLN A 121 4.49 -6.94 -12.56
N THR A 122 5.76 -6.85 -12.17
CA THR A 122 6.17 -6.62 -10.79
C THR A 122 7.21 -5.52 -10.70
N VAL A 123 7.09 -4.65 -9.71
CA VAL A 123 8.09 -3.65 -9.35
C VAL A 123 8.45 -3.83 -7.90
N ALA A 124 9.74 -3.91 -7.60
CA ALA A 124 10.24 -3.94 -6.24
C ALA A 124 11.23 -2.81 -6.00
N LYS A 125 11.15 -2.15 -4.85
CA LYS A 125 12.07 -1.06 -4.49
C LYS A 125 12.27 -0.96 -2.98
N PRO A 126 13.43 -0.49 -2.51
CA PRO A 126 13.63 -0.16 -1.12
C PRO A 126 12.76 1.03 -0.70
N ILE A 127 12.18 0.95 0.49
CA ILE A 127 11.54 2.08 1.19
C ILE A 127 12.55 2.72 2.15
N ASP A 128 13.28 1.88 2.88
CA ASP A 128 14.37 2.24 3.77
C ASP A 128 15.41 1.11 3.78
N SER A 129 16.37 1.14 4.71
CA SER A 129 17.46 0.15 4.78
C SER A 129 17.00 -1.28 5.04
N ASN A 130 15.80 -1.48 5.60
CA ASN A 130 15.33 -2.79 6.08
C ASN A 130 13.97 -3.17 5.48
N LYS A 131 13.43 -2.34 4.56
CA LYS A 131 12.09 -2.53 4.02
C LYS A 131 12.06 -2.43 2.53
N ILE A 132 11.40 -3.39 1.91
CA ILE A 132 11.19 -3.43 0.47
C ILE A 132 9.70 -3.42 0.17
N GLU A 133 9.30 -2.53 -0.74
CA GLU A 133 7.98 -2.50 -1.34
C GLU A 133 7.97 -3.38 -2.59
N ILE A 134 7.04 -4.33 -2.66
CA ILE A 134 6.78 -5.15 -3.84
C ILE A 134 5.36 -4.84 -4.35
N ARG A 135 5.27 -4.41 -5.61
CA ARG A 135 4.03 -4.08 -6.30
C ARG A 135 3.82 -5.04 -7.46
N LYS A 136 2.76 -5.84 -7.40
CA LYS A 136 2.32 -6.72 -8.49
C LYS A 136 1.11 -6.10 -9.19
N TYR A 137 1.19 -5.99 -10.51
CA TYR A 137 0.21 -5.33 -11.35
C TYR A 137 -0.73 -6.37 -11.95
N TYR A 138 -2.03 -6.22 -11.71
CA TYR A 138 -3.05 -7.13 -12.20
C TYR A 138 -4.00 -6.38 -13.13
N LYS A 139 -3.99 -6.75 -14.41
CA LYS A 139 -5.02 -6.35 -15.36
C LYS A 139 -6.21 -7.29 -15.22
N VAL A 140 -7.36 -6.73 -14.89
CA VAL A 140 -8.61 -7.47 -14.64
C VAL A 140 -9.56 -7.17 -15.78
N ASP A 141 -9.74 -8.16 -16.67
CA ASP A 141 -10.67 -8.04 -17.80
C ASP A 141 -12.13 -8.26 -17.38
N LYS A 142 -12.36 -9.01 -16.29
CA LYS A 142 -13.68 -9.29 -15.75
C LYS A 142 -13.70 -9.18 -14.23
N GLU A 143 -14.60 -8.33 -13.75
CA GLU A 143 -14.85 -8.17 -12.32
C GLU A 143 -15.76 -9.28 -11.80
N VAL A 144 -15.49 -9.76 -10.59
CA VAL A 144 -16.42 -10.64 -9.88
C VAL A 144 -17.40 -9.76 -9.11
N LYS A 145 -18.66 -9.75 -9.57
CA LYS A 145 -19.75 -9.13 -8.81
C LYS A 145 -19.96 -9.93 -7.53
N ASP A 146 -19.63 -9.31 -6.40
CA ASP A 146 -19.81 -9.86 -5.06
C ASP A 146 -20.64 -8.88 -4.21
N LYS A 147 -21.22 -9.36 -3.12
CA LYS A 147 -21.93 -8.47 -2.18
C LYS A 147 -20.94 -7.45 -1.61
N PRO A 148 -21.31 -6.16 -1.49
CA PRO A 148 -20.45 -5.17 -0.88
C PRO A 148 -20.00 -5.60 0.51
N LYS A 149 -18.69 -5.60 0.75
CA LYS A 149 -18.12 -5.88 2.07
C LYS A 149 -18.07 -4.61 2.90
N HIS A 150 -18.09 -4.80 4.22
CA HIS A 150 -17.80 -3.71 5.14
C HIS A 150 -16.37 -3.19 4.92
N TYR A 151 -16.23 -1.87 4.90
CA TYR A 151 -14.95 -1.18 4.88
C TYR A 151 -14.95 -0.08 5.93
N THR A 152 -13.76 0.27 6.41
CA THR A 152 -13.55 1.42 7.30
C THR A 152 -12.70 2.46 6.58
N ILE A 153 -13.18 3.69 6.51
CA ILE A 153 -12.40 4.80 5.97
C ILE A 153 -11.33 5.17 7.00
N LYS A 154 -10.07 5.17 6.58
CA LYS A 154 -8.93 5.63 7.38
C LYS A 154 -8.65 7.10 7.15
N ASP A 155 -8.60 7.52 5.88
CA ASP A 155 -8.25 8.87 5.48
C ASP A 155 -8.91 9.24 4.14
N ILE A 156 -9.23 10.52 3.98
CA ILE A 156 -9.64 11.11 2.70
C ILE A 156 -8.96 12.47 2.59
N LYS A 157 -8.20 12.66 1.51
CA LYS A 157 -7.50 13.92 1.24
C LYS A 157 -7.62 14.30 -0.23
N GLU A 158 -7.64 15.60 -0.47
CA GLU A 158 -7.54 16.17 -1.81
C GLU A 158 -6.14 16.72 -2.02
N LYS A 159 -5.55 16.44 -3.19
CA LYS A 159 -4.26 17.00 -3.58
C LYS A 159 -4.21 17.15 -5.10
N ASP A 160 -3.80 18.33 -5.56
CA ASP A 160 -3.64 18.64 -6.99
C ASP A 160 -4.92 18.33 -7.81
N GLY A 161 -6.10 18.64 -7.25
CA GLY A 161 -7.40 18.36 -7.86
C GLY A 161 -7.82 16.89 -7.89
N ASN A 162 -7.08 16.00 -7.22
CA ASN A 162 -7.38 14.57 -7.15
C ASN A 162 -7.75 14.14 -5.73
N THR A 163 -8.56 13.08 -5.63
CA THR A 163 -9.03 12.55 -4.35
C THR A 163 -8.28 11.26 -4.00
N PHE A 164 -7.68 11.21 -2.82
CA PHE A 164 -6.98 10.06 -2.28
C PHE A 164 -7.73 9.52 -1.07
N ILE A 165 -8.02 8.22 -1.09
CA ILE A 165 -8.83 7.55 -0.08
C ILE A 165 -8.04 6.35 0.43
N GLU A 166 -7.88 6.26 1.76
CA GLU A 166 -7.33 5.09 2.42
C GLU A 166 -8.46 4.37 3.16
N ILE A 167 -8.58 3.06 2.93
CA ILE A 167 -9.59 2.22 3.58
C ILE A 167 -8.97 0.95 4.15
N ASN A 168 -9.63 0.39 5.15
CA ASN A 168 -9.49 -1.02 5.51
C ASN A 168 -10.58 -1.83 4.80
N LEU A 169 -10.16 -2.80 4.00
CA LEU A 169 -11.00 -3.74 3.26
C LEU A 169 -10.51 -5.16 3.57
N ASN A 170 -10.88 -5.66 4.74
CA ASN A 170 -10.30 -6.88 5.30
C ASN A 170 -10.53 -8.11 4.41
N SER A 171 -9.50 -8.96 4.33
CA SER A 171 -9.59 -10.34 3.82
C SER A 171 -10.06 -10.44 2.36
N ILE A 172 -9.49 -9.63 1.46
CA ILE A 172 -9.61 -9.80 0.01
C ILE A 172 -8.23 -9.94 -0.60
N THR A 173 -7.88 -11.13 -1.07
CA THR A 173 -6.59 -11.43 -1.70
C THR A 173 -6.70 -11.69 -3.20
N ASN A 174 -7.92 -11.85 -3.74
CA ASN A 174 -8.15 -12.04 -5.16
C ASN A 174 -8.32 -10.66 -5.86
N PRO A 175 -7.58 -10.39 -6.95
CA PRO A 175 -7.60 -9.09 -7.63
C PRO A 175 -8.95 -8.74 -8.26
N GLU A 176 -9.66 -9.72 -8.85
CA GLU A 176 -10.96 -9.51 -9.50
C GLU A 176 -12.06 -9.09 -8.50
N LYS A 177 -12.01 -9.67 -7.29
CA LYS A 177 -12.89 -9.28 -6.19
C LYS A 177 -12.50 -7.93 -5.60
N ALA A 178 -11.20 -7.70 -5.42
CA ALA A 178 -10.70 -6.45 -4.85
C ALA A 178 -11.09 -5.25 -5.71
N ILE A 179 -10.89 -5.34 -7.03
CA ILE A 179 -11.21 -4.24 -7.95
C ILE A 179 -12.72 -3.97 -8.00
N GLY A 180 -13.55 -5.02 -7.99
CA GLY A 180 -15.01 -4.86 -7.96
C GLY A 180 -15.52 -4.14 -6.71
N GLN A 181 -14.98 -4.49 -5.53
CA GLN A 181 -15.33 -3.82 -4.27
C GLN A 181 -14.86 -2.36 -4.23
N ILE A 182 -13.64 -2.10 -4.69
CA ILE A 182 -13.07 -0.75 -4.72
C ILE A 182 -13.81 0.14 -5.73
N LYS A 183 -14.16 -0.39 -6.91
CA LYS A 183 -14.98 0.33 -7.90
C LYS A 183 -16.35 0.64 -7.36
N PHE A 184 -17.03 -0.33 -6.73
CA PHE A 184 -18.31 -0.10 -6.10
C PHE A 184 -18.23 1.07 -5.10
N LEU A 185 -17.20 1.11 -4.26
CA LEU A 185 -16.96 2.25 -3.37
C LEU A 185 -16.77 3.57 -4.14
N GLY A 186 -15.88 3.58 -5.12
CA GLY A 186 -15.57 4.76 -5.93
C GLY A 186 -16.80 5.34 -6.64
N ASP A 187 -17.64 4.48 -7.20
CA ASP A 187 -18.88 4.87 -7.87
C ASP A 187 -19.91 5.46 -6.89
N ASN A 188 -20.03 4.89 -5.69
CA ASN A 188 -20.89 5.46 -4.64
C ASN A 188 -20.41 6.83 -4.18
N ILE A 189 -19.10 7.01 -4.00
CA ILE A 189 -18.51 8.30 -3.61
C ILE A 189 -18.79 9.36 -4.68
N ARG A 190 -18.63 9.02 -5.96
CA ARG A 190 -18.96 9.90 -7.09
C ARG A 190 -20.44 10.25 -7.12
N SER A 191 -21.31 9.26 -6.96
CA SER A 191 -22.77 9.47 -6.95
C SER A 191 -23.20 10.44 -5.84
N LEU A 192 -22.69 10.24 -4.63
CA LEU A 192 -22.97 11.09 -3.47
C LEU A 192 -22.41 12.52 -3.62
N ASN A 193 -21.39 12.71 -4.46
CA ASN A 193 -20.73 13.99 -4.70
C ASN A 193 -20.88 14.43 -6.17
N HIS A 194 -22.00 14.10 -6.83
CA HIS A 194 -22.22 14.36 -8.26
C HIS A 194 -22.06 15.83 -8.69
N ASN A 195 -22.18 16.78 -7.76
CA ASN A 195 -22.00 18.22 -8.02
C ASN A 195 -20.58 18.72 -7.73
N LYS A 196 -19.62 17.84 -7.42
CA LYS A 196 -18.23 18.17 -7.16
C LYS A 196 -17.34 17.46 -8.17
N ASP A 197 -16.34 18.16 -8.66
CA ASP A 197 -15.23 17.50 -9.35
C ASP A 197 -14.33 16.85 -8.30
N LEU A 198 -14.18 15.53 -8.39
CA LEU A 198 -13.30 14.74 -7.52
C LEU A 198 -11.98 14.39 -8.20
N GLY A 199 -11.81 14.78 -9.46
CA GLY A 199 -10.70 14.38 -10.32
C GLY A 199 -10.51 12.87 -10.40
N THR A 200 -9.26 12.44 -10.44
CA THR A 200 -8.90 11.02 -10.37
C THR A 200 -9.04 10.54 -8.93
N LEU A 201 -9.78 9.45 -8.75
CA LEU A 201 -9.84 8.74 -7.47
C LEU A 201 -8.64 7.79 -7.35
N TYR A 202 -7.87 7.95 -6.29
CA TYR A 202 -6.83 7.01 -5.86
C TYR A 202 -7.30 6.33 -4.58
N ILE A 203 -7.48 5.01 -4.62
CA ILE A 203 -7.96 4.24 -3.47
C ILE A 203 -6.88 3.24 -3.05
N LYS A 204 -6.41 3.36 -1.81
CA LYS A 204 -5.52 2.39 -1.15
C LYS A 204 -6.31 1.60 -0.12
N ALA A 205 -6.50 0.32 -0.37
CA ALA A 205 -7.29 -0.57 0.46
C ALA A 205 -6.39 -1.58 1.18
N TYR A 206 -6.11 -1.34 2.46
CA TYR A 206 -5.38 -2.29 3.31
C TYR A 206 -6.26 -3.49 3.62
N PHE A 207 -5.70 -4.70 3.51
CA PHE A 207 -6.44 -5.94 3.78
C PHE A 207 -5.77 -6.84 4.81
N ASP A 208 -4.72 -6.35 5.45
CA ASP A 208 -4.12 -6.90 6.66
C ASP A 208 -4.13 -5.88 7.82
N GLU A 209 -4.01 -6.38 9.04
CA GLU A 209 -4.06 -5.52 10.24
C GLU A 209 -2.81 -4.65 10.41
N LYS A 210 -1.66 -5.14 9.92
CA LYS A 210 -0.37 -4.43 10.02
C LYS A 210 -0.16 -3.38 8.95
N ALA A 211 -1.13 -3.20 8.05
CA ALA A 211 -1.03 -2.30 6.89
C ALA A 211 0.19 -2.59 5.99
N SER A 212 0.67 -3.84 6.00
CA SER A 212 1.77 -4.31 5.17
C SER A 212 1.28 -4.76 3.78
N LEU A 213 -0.01 -5.06 3.65
CA LEU A 213 -0.66 -5.52 2.43
C LEU A 213 -1.79 -4.59 2.02
N SER A 214 -1.78 -4.12 0.78
CA SER A 214 -2.81 -3.23 0.26
C SER A 214 -3.07 -3.42 -1.22
N TRP A 215 -4.28 -3.10 -1.64
CA TRP A 215 -4.63 -2.91 -3.03
C TRP A 215 -4.61 -1.43 -3.37
N ASN A 216 -3.89 -1.04 -4.41
CA ASN A 216 -3.90 0.31 -4.94
C ASN A 216 -4.69 0.32 -6.25
N TYR A 217 -5.63 1.24 -6.34
CA TYR A 217 -6.50 1.45 -7.50
C TYR A 217 -6.49 2.93 -7.89
N THR A 218 -6.58 3.19 -9.19
CA THR A 218 -6.85 4.53 -9.73
C THR A 218 -8.00 4.46 -10.72
N SER A 219 -8.86 5.48 -10.70
CA SER A 219 -9.95 5.60 -11.67
C SER A 219 -9.50 5.95 -13.09
N GLU A 220 -8.23 6.34 -13.26
CA GLU A 220 -7.59 6.56 -14.57
C GLU A 220 -7.38 5.22 -15.29
N ASN A 221 -6.85 4.22 -14.57
CA ASN A 221 -6.59 2.88 -15.10
C ASN A 221 -7.63 1.89 -14.54
N LYS A 222 -8.88 2.02 -14.99
CA LYS A 222 -10.04 1.34 -14.38
C LYS A 222 -9.90 -0.18 -14.30
N ASN A 223 -9.14 -0.82 -15.17
CA ASN A 223 -9.00 -2.29 -15.18
C ASN A 223 -7.69 -2.78 -14.56
N LEU A 224 -6.93 -1.88 -13.91
CA LEU A 224 -5.69 -2.20 -13.24
C LEU A 224 -5.89 -2.11 -11.73
N ILE A 225 -5.41 -3.13 -11.02
CA ILE A 225 -5.26 -3.10 -9.57
C ILE A 225 -3.87 -3.59 -9.19
N ILE A 226 -3.25 -2.90 -8.23
CA ILE A 226 -1.88 -3.20 -7.82
C ILE A 226 -1.91 -3.81 -6.42
N HIS A 227 -1.42 -5.03 -6.29
CA HIS A 227 -1.14 -5.64 -4.99
C HIS A 227 0.17 -5.09 -4.47
N ASN A 228 0.13 -4.38 -3.36
CA ASN A 228 1.29 -3.82 -2.69
C ASN A 228 1.59 -4.60 -1.41
N GLN A 229 2.84 -5.02 -1.26
CA GLN A 229 3.34 -5.71 -0.08
C GLN A 229 4.61 -5.02 0.43
N ILE A 230 4.68 -4.76 1.73
CA ILE A 230 5.88 -4.30 2.42
C ILE A 230 6.47 -5.48 3.17
N ILE A 231 7.77 -5.72 2.98
CA ILE A 231 8.52 -6.80 3.62
C ILE A 231 9.55 -6.17 4.54
N ASP A 232 9.50 -6.54 5.82
CA ASP A 232 10.58 -6.27 6.77
C ASP A 232 11.66 -7.36 6.60
N GLU A 233 12.92 -6.94 6.64
CA GLU A 233 14.11 -7.80 6.58
C GLU A 233 14.50 -8.40 7.95
#